data_AF-A0A5R8MMM2-F1
#
_entry.id   AF-A0A5R8MMM2-F1
#
_cell.length_a   1.000
_cell.length_b   1.000
_cell.length_c   1.000
_cell.angle_alpha   90.00
_cell.angle_beta   90.00
_cell.angle_gamma   90.00
#
_symmetry.space_group_name_H-M   'P 1'
#
loop_
_entity.id
_entity.type
_entity.pdbx_description
1 polymer ?
#
loop_
_entity_poly.entity_id
_entity_poly.type
_entity_poly.pdbx_seq_one_letter_code
_entity_poly.pdbx_strand_id
1 'polypeptide(L)'
;MAFFGPGGCAFYSDVLDDGDLQHFFHETSAEERRLSYLKLGRQLEWIGQRLDTHLKLLESGTVIRTVLDVERGALFHYWVDHGRYVVGVTLDQRKVGEADDKMAKLVDTIRGHFTLPPINQRRRPEPGGNVRALRKDQAWPGSGS
;
A
#
# COMPACT_ATOMS: atom_id res chain seq x y z
N MET A 1 -0.49 -9.32 -2.12
CA MET A 1 -0.12 -7.94 -1.72
C MET A 1 1.17 -7.53 -2.43
N ALA A 2 1.50 -6.25 -2.44
CA ALA A 2 2.73 -5.70 -3.00
C ALA A 2 3.22 -4.51 -2.16
N PHE A 3 4.52 -4.44 -1.91
CA PHE A 3 5.16 -3.31 -1.26
C PHE A 3 5.83 -2.42 -2.31
N PHE A 4 5.58 -1.12 -2.21
CA PHE A 4 6.12 -0.10 -3.09
C PHE A 4 7.02 0.83 -2.29
N GLY A 5 8.09 1.29 -2.95
CA GLY A 5 8.91 2.40 -2.50
C GLY A 5 9.06 3.46 -3.60
N PRO A 6 9.97 4.43 -3.44
CA PRO A 6 10.13 5.52 -4.40
C PRO A 6 10.44 5.07 -5.84
N GLY A 7 11.06 3.90 -6.02
CA GLY A 7 11.37 3.31 -7.34
C GLY A 7 10.27 2.44 -7.94
N GLY A 8 9.10 2.33 -7.30
CA GLY A 8 8.02 1.42 -7.71
C GLY A 8 7.91 0.18 -6.82
N CYS A 9 7.36 -0.91 -7.35
CA CYS A 9 7.18 -2.16 -6.60
C CYS A 9 8.54 -2.76 -6.26
N ALA A 10 8.84 -2.89 -4.97
CA ALA A 10 10.08 -3.52 -4.52
C ALA A 10 9.93 -5.03 -4.37
N PHE A 11 8.77 -5.50 -3.91
CA PHE A 11 8.41 -6.91 -3.87
C PHE A 11 6.90 -7.10 -3.85
N TYR A 12 6.45 -8.31 -4.22
CA TYR A 12 5.07 -8.75 -4.11
C TYR A 12 5.01 -10.21 -3.68
N SER A 13 3.85 -10.62 -3.18
CA SER A 13 3.53 -11.99 -2.81
C SER A 13 2.02 -12.16 -2.96
N ASP A 14 1.63 -13.17 -3.71
CA ASP A 14 0.24 -13.47 -4.01
C ASP A 14 0.05 -14.98 -4.14
N VAL A 15 -1.22 -15.38 -4.22
CA VAL A 15 -1.65 -16.78 -4.37
C VAL A 15 -2.44 -16.94 -5.67
N LEU A 16 -2.23 -16.07 -6.67
CA LEU A 16 -3.05 -16.06 -7.88
C LEU A 16 -2.89 -17.32 -8.74
N ASP A 17 -1.79 -18.05 -8.57
CA ASP A 17 -1.55 -19.33 -9.25
C ASP A 17 -2.22 -20.52 -8.53
N ASP A 18 -2.92 -20.29 -7.41
CA ASP A 18 -3.68 -21.32 -6.69
C ASP A 18 -4.91 -21.76 -7.51
N GLY A 19 -5.05 -23.07 -7.70
CA GLY A 19 -6.14 -23.68 -8.45
C GLY A 19 -7.52 -23.33 -7.89
N ASP A 20 -7.65 -23.16 -6.58
CA ASP A 20 -8.92 -22.82 -5.92
C ASP A 20 -9.40 -21.41 -6.30
N LEU A 21 -8.50 -20.53 -6.74
CA LEU A 21 -8.84 -19.18 -7.17
C LEU A 21 -9.24 -19.08 -8.65
N GLN A 22 -9.10 -20.15 -9.43
CA GLN A 22 -9.41 -20.13 -10.86
C GLN A 22 -10.85 -19.72 -11.15
N HIS A 23 -11.80 -20.03 -10.27
CA HIS A 23 -13.20 -19.63 -10.46
C HIS A 23 -13.40 -18.10 -10.42
N PHE A 24 -12.47 -17.35 -9.83
CA PHE A 24 -12.51 -15.88 -9.83
C PHE A 24 -11.99 -15.30 -11.15
N PHE A 25 -11.33 -16.11 -11.98
CA PHE A 25 -10.69 -15.73 -13.24
C PHE A 25 -11.55 -16.19 -14.42
N HIS A 26 -12.47 -15.34 -14.91
CA HIS A 26 -13.30 -15.72 -16.06
C HIS A 26 -12.62 -15.51 -17.41
N GLU A 27 -11.73 -14.53 -17.54
CA GLU A 27 -11.22 -14.06 -18.85
C GLU A 27 -9.73 -13.67 -18.84
N THR A 28 -9.05 -13.76 -17.71
CA THR A 28 -7.66 -13.30 -17.54
C THR A 28 -6.83 -14.35 -16.84
N SER A 29 -5.59 -14.53 -17.28
CA SER A 29 -4.63 -15.39 -16.60
C SER A 29 -4.19 -14.79 -15.24
N ALA A 30 -3.64 -15.63 -14.37
CA ALA A 30 -3.06 -15.20 -13.10
C ALA A 30 -1.94 -14.16 -13.30
N GLU A 31 -1.11 -14.34 -14.34
CA GLU A 31 -0.03 -13.41 -14.69
C GLU A 31 -0.58 -12.05 -15.14
N GLU A 32 -1.57 -12.01 -16.03
CA GLU A 32 -2.18 -10.75 -16.48
C GLU A 32 -2.84 -10.00 -15.32
N ARG A 33 -3.49 -10.71 -14.39
CA ARG A 33 -4.04 -10.11 -13.18
C ARG A 33 -2.96 -9.55 -12.27
N ARG A 34 -1.89 -10.29 -12.03
CA ARG A 34 -0.75 -9.83 -11.23
C ARG A 34 -0.18 -8.54 -11.80
N LEU A 35 0.10 -8.50 -13.10
CA LEU A 35 0.59 -7.29 -13.79
C LEU A 35 -0.40 -6.13 -13.67
N SER A 36 -1.71 -6.42 -13.81
CA SER A 36 -2.77 -5.42 -13.65
C SER A 36 -2.81 -4.86 -12.23
N TYR A 37 -2.72 -5.69 -11.20
CA TYR A 37 -2.69 -5.22 -9.81
C TYR A 37 -1.43 -4.42 -9.48
N LEU A 38 -0.27 -4.80 -10.02
CA LEU A 38 0.96 -4.02 -9.86
C LEU A 38 0.85 -2.64 -10.54
N LYS A 39 0.20 -2.58 -11.71
CA LYS A 39 -0.08 -1.31 -12.41
C LYS A 39 -1.08 -0.45 -11.63
N LEU A 40 -2.18 -1.04 -11.17
CA LEU A 40 -3.19 -0.38 -10.34
C LEU A 40 -2.58 0.14 -9.04
N GLY A 41 -1.66 -0.60 -8.43
CA GLY A 41 -0.99 -0.18 -7.20
C GLY A 41 -0.30 1.18 -7.32
N ARG A 42 0.31 1.48 -8.47
CA ARG A 42 0.88 2.82 -8.73
C ARG A 42 -0.19 3.90 -8.88
N GLN A 43 -1.31 3.58 -9.50
CA GLN A 43 -2.42 4.52 -9.66
C GLN A 43 -3.10 4.82 -8.32
N LEU A 44 -3.21 3.82 -7.44
CA LEU A 44 -3.77 3.96 -6.10
C LEU A 44 -2.96 4.92 -5.22
N GLU A 45 -1.64 4.94 -5.34
CA GLU A 45 -0.82 5.93 -4.62
C GLU A 45 -1.17 7.37 -5.05
N TRP A 46 -1.35 7.60 -6.35
CA TRP A 46 -1.75 8.92 -6.86
C TRP A 46 -3.16 9.31 -6.38
N ILE A 47 -4.10 8.36 -6.37
CA ILE A 47 -5.45 8.58 -5.83
C ILE A 47 -5.36 8.91 -4.33
N GLY A 48 -4.58 8.15 -3.56
CA GLY A 48 -4.37 8.37 -2.13
C GLY A 48 -3.79 9.76 -1.83
N GLN A 49 -2.82 10.24 -2.63
CA GLN A 49 -2.26 11.58 -2.49
C GLN A 49 -3.27 12.70 -2.77
N ARG A 50 -4.18 12.50 -3.74
CA ARG A 50 -5.24 13.47 -4.06
C ARG A 50 -6.31 13.50 -2.97
N LEU A 51 -6.71 12.32 -2.49
CA LEU A 51 -7.63 12.22 -1.36
C LEU A 51 -7.04 12.90 -0.12
N ASP A 52 -5.78 12.64 0.19
CA ASP A 52 -5.07 13.32 1.28
C ASP A 52 -5.13 14.85 1.13
N THR A 53 -4.78 15.36 -0.05
CA THR A 53 -4.84 16.80 -0.34
C THR A 53 -6.23 17.40 -0.15
N HIS A 54 -7.28 16.73 -0.62
CA HIS A 54 -8.65 17.23 -0.51
C HIS A 54 -9.19 17.12 0.93
N LEU A 55 -8.79 16.09 1.67
CA LEU A 55 -9.28 15.84 3.03
C LEU A 55 -8.47 16.60 4.10
N LYS A 56 -7.32 17.19 3.76
CA LYS A 56 -6.56 18.08 4.66
C LYS A 56 -7.42 19.18 5.29
N LEU A 57 -8.41 19.69 4.57
CA LEU A 57 -9.33 20.72 5.06
C LEU A 57 -10.23 20.25 6.21
N LEU A 58 -10.34 18.94 6.43
CA LEU A 58 -11.13 18.36 7.50
C LEU A 58 -10.34 18.20 8.81
N GLU A 59 -9.07 18.60 8.85
CA GLU A 59 -8.16 18.48 10.01
C GLU A 59 -8.09 17.06 10.61
N SER A 60 -8.45 16.04 9.82
CA SER A 60 -8.56 14.65 10.25
C SER A 60 -7.23 13.89 10.26
N GLY A 61 -6.13 14.57 9.95
CA GLY A 61 -4.81 13.99 9.80
C GLY A 61 -4.56 13.47 8.37
N THR A 62 -3.54 12.63 8.23
CA THR A 62 -3.13 12.05 6.94
C THR A 62 -4.03 10.88 6.55
N VAL A 63 -4.36 10.75 5.27
CA VAL A 63 -4.98 9.53 4.74
C VAL A 63 -3.96 8.40 4.72
N ILE A 64 -4.11 7.51 5.70
CA ILE A 64 -3.22 6.37 5.92
C ILE A 64 -3.69 5.09 5.23
N ARG A 65 -4.98 5.01 4.92
CA ARG A 65 -5.63 3.82 4.36
C ARG A 65 -6.76 4.22 3.44
N THR A 66 -6.81 3.60 2.27
CA THR A 66 -7.95 3.66 1.36
C THR A 66 -8.36 2.23 1.00
N VAL A 67 -9.66 1.93 1.12
CA VAL A 67 -10.24 0.65 0.72
C VAL A 67 -11.20 0.94 -0.43
N LEU A 68 -10.90 0.40 -1.61
CA LEU A 68 -11.76 0.51 -2.78
C LEU A 68 -12.52 -0.80 -2.90
N ASP A 69 -13.80 -0.72 -2.58
CA ASP A 69 -14.76 -1.80 -2.82
C ASP A 69 -14.98 -1.94 -4.33
N VAL A 70 -14.83 -3.17 -4.84
CA VAL A 70 -15.06 -3.51 -6.25
C VAL A 70 -16.01 -4.70 -6.30
N GLU A 71 -16.70 -4.91 -7.42
CA GLU A 71 -17.76 -5.94 -7.53
C GLU A 71 -17.35 -7.33 -7.02
N ARG A 72 -16.06 -7.66 -7.11
CA ARG A 72 -15.50 -8.96 -6.70
C ARG A 72 -14.31 -8.80 -5.77
N GLY A 73 -14.54 -8.17 -4.61
CA GLY A 73 -13.56 -8.02 -3.54
C GLY A 73 -13.13 -6.58 -3.33
N ALA A 74 -11.87 -6.36 -2.99
CA ALA A 74 -11.39 -5.01 -2.67
C ALA A 74 -9.91 -4.82 -3.01
N LEU A 75 -9.57 -3.58 -3.31
CA LEU A 75 -8.20 -3.08 -3.37
C LEU A 75 -7.91 -2.27 -2.12
N PHE A 76 -6.79 -2.58 -1.47
CA PHE A 76 -6.33 -1.88 -0.29
C PHE A 76 -5.10 -1.05 -0.64
N HIS A 77 -5.08 0.20 -0.20
CA HIS A 77 -3.89 1.05 -0.22
C HIS A 77 -3.58 1.49 1.21
N TYR A 78 -2.37 1.17 1.67
CA TYR A 78 -1.88 1.49 3.00
C TYR A 78 -0.61 2.32 2.89
N TRP A 79 -0.64 3.53 3.39
CA TRP A 79 0.54 4.38 3.49
C TRP A 79 1.44 3.89 4.61
N VAL A 80 2.73 3.71 4.32
CA VAL A 80 3.73 3.33 5.31
C VAL A 80 4.49 4.56 5.76
N ASP A 81 5.19 5.21 4.81
CA ASP A 81 5.98 6.41 5.03
C ASP A 81 6.57 6.97 3.72
N HIS A 82 6.97 8.25 3.61
CA HIS A 82 7.83 8.82 2.54
C HIS A 82 7.89 8.04 1.19
N GLY A 83 6.76 7.99 0.46
CA GLY A 83 6.69 7.32 -0.85
C GLY A 83 6.72 5.78 -0.81
N ARG A 84 6.55 5.19 0.37
CA ARG A 84 6.39 3.77 0.65
C ARG A 84 4.96 3.47 1.06
N TYR A 85 4.42 2.42 0.46
CA TYR A 85 3.04 2.00 0.68
C TYR A 85 2.90 0.51 0.37
N VAL A 86 1.84 -0.09 0.91
CA VAL A 86 1.46 -1.47 0.63
C VAL A 86 0.14 -1.46 -0.12
N VAL A 87 0.05 -2.28 -1.16
CA VAL A 87 -1.19 -2.55 -1.89
C VAL A 87 -1.62 -3.98 -1.64
N GLY A 88 -2.88 -4.15 -1.24
CA GLY A 88 -3.50 -5.45 -1.05
C GLY A 88 -4.62 -5.67 -2.06
N VAL A 89 -4.94 -6.93 -2.32
CA VAL A 89 -6.11 -7.33 -3.09
C VAL A 89 -6.77 -8.50 -2.40
N THR A 90 -8.09 -8.49 -2.31
CA THR A 90 -8.91 -9.68 -2.06
C THR A 90 -9.85 -9.88 -3.23
N LEU A 91 -10.11 -11.14 -3.59
CA LEU A 91 -11.04 -11.53 -4.67
C LEU A 91 -12.42 -11.93 -4.14
N ASP A 92 -12.56 -12.13 -2.82
CA ASP A 92 -13.80 -12.52 -2.17
C ASP A 92 -14.36 -11.34 -1.36
N GLN A 93 -15.54 -10.86 -1.76
CA GLN A 93 -16.25 -9.78 -1.11
C GLN A 93 -16.53 -10.07 0.37
N ARG A 94 -16.80 -11.32 0.71
CA ARG A 94 -17.10 -11.75 2.09
C ARG A 94 -15.89 -11.68 3.00
N LYS A 95 -14.68 -11.58 2.41
CA LYS A 95 -13.40 -11.57 3.10
C LYS A 95 -12.78 -10.18 3.19
N VAL A 96 -13.45 -9.13 2.72
CA VAL A 96 -12.91 -7.75 2.72
C VAL A 96 -12.48 -7.30 4.11
N GLY A 97 -13.31 -7.47 5.13
CA GLY A 97 -12.96 -7.09 6.51
C GLY A 97 -11.77 -7.88 7.06
N GLU A 98 -11.77 -9.21 6.87
CA GLU A 98 -10.66 -10.08 7.31
C GLU A 98 -9.34 -9.73 6.61
N ALA A 99 -9.40 -9.42 5.31
CA ALA A 99 -8.25 -9.00 4.53
C ALA A 99 -7.72 -7.63 4.98
N ASP A 100 -8.62 -6.69 5.28
CA ASP A 100 -8.27 -5.36 5.79
C ASP A 100 -7.53 -5.46 7.13
N ASP A 101 -8.05 -6.25 8.07
CA ASP A 101 -7.42 -6.48 9.37
C ASP A 101 -6.02 -7.11 9.26
N LYS A 102 -5.87 -8.09 8.35
CA LYS A 102 -4.57 -8.72 8.07
C LYS A 102 -3.58 -7.74 7.46
N MET A 103 -4.05 -6.89 6.54
CA MET A 103 -3.23 -5.85 5.92
C MET A 103 -2.79 -4.79 6.93
N ALA A 104 -3.67 -4.35 7.82
CA ALA A 104 -3.32 -3.42 8.89
C ALA A 104 -2.20 -3.98 9.79
N LYS A 105 -2.34 -5.23 10.26
CA LYS A 105 -1.31 -5.90 11.07
C LYS A 105 0.03 -6.04 10.33
N LEU A 106 -0.01 -6.36 9.04
CA LEU A 106 1.19 -6.42 8.20
C LEU A 106 1.88 -5.06 8.11
N VAL A 107 1.11 -4.00 7.88
CA VAL A 107 1.64 -2.63 7.80
C VAL A 107 2.23 -2.17 9.13
N ASP A 108 1.59 -2.48 10.25
CA ASP A 108 2.14 -2.20 11.58
C ASP A 108 3.47 -2.92 11.81
N THR A 109 3.56 -4.20 11.39
CA THR A 109 4.80 -4.98 11.46
C THR A 109 5.91 -4.33 10.62
N ILE A 110 5.59 -3.94 9.37
CA ILE A 110 6.53 -3.24 8.48
C ILE A 110 7.00 -1.91 9.10
N ARG A 111 6.07 -1.14 9.68
CA ARG A 111 6.38 0.15 10.30
C ARG A 111 7.24 -0.03 11.55
N GLY A 112 7.01 -1.08 12.33
CA GLY A 112 7.84 -1.48 13.47
C GLY A 112 9.28 -1.82 13.04
N HIS A 113 9.44 -2.56 11.95
CA HIS A 113 10.78 -2.84 11.38
C HIS A 113 11.53 -1.57 10.97
N PHE A 114 10.83 -0.54 10.49
CA PHE A 114 11.44 0.75 10.17
C PHE A 114 11.54 1.71 11.37
N THR A 115 11.19 1.27 12.58
CA THR A 115 11.17 2.09 13.81
C THR A 115 10.40 3.40 13.63
N LEU A 116 9.29 3.35 12.88
CA LEU A 116 8.50 4.54 12.58
C LEU A 116 7.60 4.89 13.78
N PRO A 117 7.47 6.17 14.15
CA PRO A 117 6.56 6.63 15.18
C PRO A 117 5.10 6.37 14.75
N PRO A 118 4.14 6.36 15.70
CA PRO A 118 2.72 6.16 15.44
C PRO A 118 2.19 6.98 14.26
N ILE A 119 1.29 6.37 13.48
CA ILE A 119 0.88 6.93 12.19
C ILE A 119 0.07 8.22 12.35
N ASN A 120 -0.65 8.36 13.46
CA ASN A 120 -1.41 9.56 13.84
C ASN A 120 -0.52 10.77 14.17
N GLN A 121 0.81 10.58 14.30
CA GLN A 121 1.77 11.66 14.53
C GLN A 121 2.48 12.09 13.24
N ARG A 122 2.16 11.50 12.08
CA ARG A 122 2.80 11.85 10.81
C ARG A 122 1.93 12.70 9.91
N ARG A 123 2.59 13.65 9.25
CA ARG A 123 2.05 14.39 8.11
C ARG A 123 2.63 13.80 6.84
N ARG A 124 1.79 13.43 5.87
CA ARG A 124 2.27 13.06 4.52
C ARG A 124 3.00 14.27 3.92
N PRO A 125 4.23 14.10 3.39
CA PRO A 125 4.93 15.19 2.73
C PRO A 125 4.13 15.64 1.49
N GLU A 126 4.13 16.95 1.23
CA GLU A 126 3.47 17.52 0.05
C GLU A 126 4.05 16.91 -1.24
N PRO A 127 3.21 16.54 -2.23
CA PRO A 127 3.72 16.05 -3.51
C PRO A 127 4.53 17.15 -4.19
N GLY A 128 5.85 17.00 -4.26
CA GLY A 128 6.74 17.98 -4.91
C GLY A 128 8.06 18.29 -4.18
N GLY A 129 8.25 17.81 -2.95
CA GLY A 129 9.58 17.83 -2.34
C GLY A 129 10.45 16.76 -2.99
N ASN A 130 11.65 17.10 -3.48
CA ASN A 130 12.66 16.14 -3.89
C ASN A 130 12.88 15.13 -2.75
N VAL A 131 12.23 13.96 -2.85
CA VAL A 131 12.48 12.84 -1.95
C VAL A 131 13.89 12.41 -2.26
N ARG A 132 14.85 12.83 -1.42
CA ARG A 132 16.24 12.44 -1.56
C ARG A 132 16.27 10.92 -1.50
N ALA A 133 16.51 10.29 -2.63
CA ALA A 133 16.61 8.84 -2.71
C ALA A 133 17.67 8.40 -1.70
N LEU A 134 17.27 7.62 -0.70
CA LEU A 134 18.22 6.96 0.18
C LEU A 134 19.03 6.01 -0.70
N ARG A 135 20.29 6.38 -0.97
CA ARG A 135 21.20 5.52 -1.70
C ARG A 135 21.52 4.31 -0.83
N LYS A 136 21.59 3.13 -1.45
CA LYS A 136 21.81 1.82 -0.79
C LYS A 136 23.05 1.77 0.11
N ASP A 137 23.99 2.69 -0.07
CA ASP A 137 25.29 2.79 0.60
C ASP A 137 25.29 3.72 1.83
N GLN A 138 24.17 4.37 2.16
CA GLN A 138 24.13 5.28 3.30
C GLN A 138 23.79 4.56 4.61
N ALA A 139 24.77 4.48 5.52
CA ALA A 139 24.58 3.99 6.87
C ALA A 139 23.53 4.84 7.62
N TRP A 140 22.68 4.16 8.38
CA TRP A 140 21.61 4.75 9.18
C TRP A 140 22.18 5.78 10.16
N PRO A 141 21.64 7.02 10.23
CA PRO A 141 22.12 7.97 11.23
C PRO A 141 21.80 7.42 12.62
N GLY A 142 22.84 7.22 13.42
CA GLY A 142 22.73 6.71 14.78
C GLY A 142 21.77 7.57 15.60
N SER A 143 20.85 6.91 16.29
CA SER A 143 19.99 7.52 17.29
C SER A 143 20.87 8.20 18.34
N GLY A 144 20.86 9.53 18.36
CA GLY A 144 21.45 10.30 19.46
C GLY A 144 20.77 9.92 20.78
N SER A 145 21.60 9.78 21.82
CA SER A 145 21.24 9.43 23.19
C SER A 145 20.40 10.49 23.89
#